data_AF-A0A2E6FB32-F1
#
_entry.id   AF-A0A2E6FB32-F1
#
_cell.length_a   1.000
_cell.length_b   1.000
_cell.length_c   1.000
_cell.angle_alpha   90.00
_cell.angle_beta   90.00
_cell.angle_gamma   90.00
#
_symmetry.space_group_name_H-M   'P 1'
#
loop_
_entity.id
_entity.type
_entity.pdbx_description
1 polymer ?
#
loop_
_entity_poly.entity_id
_entity_poly.type
_entity_poly.pdbx_seq_one_letter_code
_entity_poly.pdbx_strand_id
1 'polypeptide(L)' 'MVCATASARENFDRDGFVVIEDLLNTTELESFGAAVDSAVRTRVGADDRQVSEKSLYEQSFQQCANLWEDNPEVR' A
#
# COMPACT_ATOMS: atom_id res chain seq x y z
N MET A 1 -15.47 -11.85 3.19
CA MET A 1 -15.53 -10.82 4.25
C MET A 1 -15.06 -11.46 5.54
N VAL A 2 -13.82 -11.18 5.94
CA VAL A 2 -13.28 -11.60 7.23
C VAL A 2 -13.90 -10.72 8.32
N CYS A 3 -14.48 -11.33 9.34
CA CYS A 3 -15.06 -10.60 10.47
C CYS A 3 -14.06 -10.63 11.63
N ALA A 4 -13.76 -9.45 12.19
CA ALA A 4 -12.97 -9.37 13.41
C ALA A 4 -13.68 -10.09 14.57
N THR A 5 -12.96 -10.98 15.24
CA THR A 5 -13.47 -11.74 16.39
C THR A 5 -13.44 -10.89 17.66
N ALA A 6 -14.15 -11.34 18.71
CA ALA A 6 -14.05 -10.71 20.03
C ALA A 6 -12.59 -10.72 20.56
N SER A 7 -11.85 -11.81 20.33
CA SER A 7 -10.43 -11.89 20.69
C SER A 7 -9.55 -10.92 19.90
N ALA A 8 -9.88 -10.64 18.64
CA ALA A 8 -9.15 -9.65 17.86
C ALA A 8 -9.31 -8.24 18.44
N ARG A 9 -10.51 -7.90 18.93
CA ARG A 9 -10.76 -6.63 19.60
C ARG A 9 -10.01 -6.52 20.92
N GLU A 10 -10.04 -7.57 21.74
CA GLU A 10 -9.31 -7.59 23.02
C GLU A 10 -7.79 -7.45 22.82
N ASN A 11 -7.23 -8.09 21.80
CA ASN A 11 -5.82 -7.93 21.44
C ASN A 11 -5.51 -6.50 20.98
N PHE A 12 -6.37 -5.90 20.16
CA PHE A 12 -6.21 -4.52 19.73
C PHE A 12 -6.26 -3.54 20.91
N ASP A 13 -7.22 -3.70 21.84
CA ASP A 13 -7.35 -2.84 23.02
C ASP A 13 -6.11 -2.93 23.92
N ARG A 14 -5.48 -4.10 24.01
CA ARG A 14 -4.26 -4.32 24.80
C ARG A 14 -3.01 -3.78 24.11
N ASP A 15 -2.84 -4.06 22.82
CA ASP A 15 -1.56 -3.91 22.13
C ASP A 15 -1.51 -2.68 21.20
N GLY A 16 -2.66 -2.06 20.91
CA GLY A 16 -2.81 -0.97 19.94
C GLY A 16 -2.76 -1.43 18.48
N PHE A 17 -2.64 -2.74 18.24
CA PHE A 17 -2.71 -3.38 16.93
C PHE A 17 -3.23 -4.82 17.05
N VAL A 18 -3.69 -5.40 15.94
CA VAL A 18 -4.04 -6.82 15.88
C VAL A 18 -3.67 -7.37 14.51
N VAL A 19 -3.21 -8.62 14.48
CA VAL A 19 -2.96 -9.37 13.23
C VAL A 19 -4.20 -10.21 12.94
N ILE A 20 -4.74 -10.05 11.74
CA ILE A 20 -5.82 -10.88 11.21
C ILE A 20 -5.23 -11.67 10.03
N GLU A 21 -5.03 -12.96 10.24
CA GLU A 21 -4.57 -13.86 9.19
C GLU A 21 -5.59 -13.90 8.04
N ASP A 22 -5.07 -13.99 6.81
CA ASP A 22 -5.87 -14.09 5.58
C ASP A 22 -6.92 -12.96 5.42
N LEU A 23 -6.64 -11.75 5.93
CA LEU A 23 -7.53 -10.59 5.80
C LEU A 23 -7.90 -10.31 4.34
N LEU A 24 -6.91 -10.44 3.46
CA LEU A 24 -7.08 -10.45 2.01
C LEU A 24 -6.76 -11.86 1.50
N ASN A 25 -7.64 -12.41 0.67
CA ASN A 25 -7.34 -13.65 -0.02
C ASN A 25 -6.34 -13.42 -1.18
N THR A 26 -5.81 -14.50 -1.75
CA THR A 26 -4.82 -14.44 -2.83
C THR A 26 -5.29 -13.62 -4.03
N THR A 27 -6.55 -13.78 -4.47
CA THR A 27 -7.10 -13.03 -5.60
C THR A 27 -7.22 -11.53 -5.30
N GLU A 28 -7.62 -11.17 -4.07
CA GLU A 28 -7.65 -9.76 -3.63
C GLU A 28 -6.25 -9.16 -3.60
N LEU A 29 -5.27 -9.88 -3.05
CA LEU A 29 -3.87 -9.47 -3.03
C LEU A 29 -3.29 -9.25 -4.43
N GLU A 30 -3.53 -10.19 -5.35
CA GLU A 30 -3.11 -10.07 -6.75
C GLU A 30 -3.74 -8.87 -7.45
N SER A 31 -5.05 -8.64 -7.21
CA SER A 31 -5.79 -7.52 -7.80
C SER A 31 -5.25 -6.17 -7.31
N PHE A 32 -5.09 -6.01 -5.99
CA PHE A 32 -4.52 -4.78 -5.43
C PHE A 32 -3.05 -4.59 -5.84
N GLY A 33 -2.27 -5.68 -5.89
CA GLY A 33 -0.88 -5.63 -6.36
C GLY A 33 -0.78 -5.08 -7.79
N ALA A 34 -1.59 -5.59 -8.71
CA ALA A 34 -1.64 -5.11 -10.09
C ALA A 34 -2.10 -3.63 -10.19
N ALA A 35 -3.07 -3.22 -9.38
CA ALA A 35 -3.54 -1.84 -9.33
C ALA A 35 -2.46 -0.87 -8.82
N VAL A 36 -1.77 -1.22 -7.73
CA VAL A 36 -0.66 -0.44 -7.16
C VAL A 36 0.50 -0.35 -8.16
N ASP A 37 0.87 -1.45 -8.79
CA ASP A 37 1.91 -1.48 -9.81
C ASP A 37 1.60 -0.53 -10.98
N SER A 38 0.35 -0.52 -11.43
CA SER A 38 -0.11 0.39 -12.49
C SER A 38 -0.05 1.86 -12.05
N ALA A 39 -0.50 2.15 -10.83
CA ALA A 39 -0.48 3.49 -10.25
C ALA A 39 0.96 4.02 -10.08
N VAL A 40 1.88 3.19 -9.61
CA VAL A 40 3.31 3.53 -9.47
C VAL A 40 3.93 3.79 -10.84
N ARG A 41 3.71 2.91 -11.84
CA ARG A 41 4.20 3.13 -13.20
C ARG A 41 3.71 4.44 -13.79
N THR A 42 2.44 4.79 -13.56
CA THR A 42 1.86 6.05 -14.04
C THR A 42 2.51 7.26 -13.36
N ARG A 43 2.73 7.20 -12.04
CA ARG A 43 3.25 8.31 -11.23
C ARG A 43 4.73 8.60 -11.48
N VAL A 44 5.56 7.56 -11.51
CA VAL A 44 7.03 7.70 -11.50
C VAL A 44 7.74 6.87 -12.58
N GLY A 45 7.02 6.06 -13.34
CA GLY A 45 7.63 5.14 -14.32
C GLY A 45 8.29 5.82 -15.52
N ALA A 46 8.00 7.09 -15.78
CA ALA A 46 8.66 7.88 -16.82
C ALA A 46 9.94 8.61 -16.33
N ASP A 47 10.22 8.61 -15.02
CA ASP A 47 11.43 9.24 -14.46
C ASP A 47 12.62 8.28 -14.55
N ASP A 48 13.45 8.48 -15.57
CA ASP A 48 14.64 7.67 -15.87
C ASP A 48 15.93 8.20 -15.24
N ARG A 49 15.86 9.32 -14.52
CA ARG A 49 17.00 9.90 -13.79
C ARG A 49 17.53 8.90 -12.77
N GLN A 50 18.85 8.76 -12.72
CA GLN A 50 19.54 8.04 -11.67
C GLN A 50 19.30 8.71 -10.31
N VAL A 51 19.40 7.94 -9.23
CA VAL A 51 19.21 8.44 -7.86
C VAL A 51 20.16 9.61 -7.57
N SER A 52 21.39 9.59 -8.09
CA SER A 52 22.39 10.66 -7.93
C SER A 52 22.00 11.98 -8.62
N GLU A 53 21.10 11.93 -9.61
CA GLU A 53 20.61 13.10 -10.35
C GLU A 53 19.38 13.73 -9.69
N LYS A 54 18.81 13.06 -8.69
CA LYS A 54 17.63 13.53 -7.94
C LYS A 54 18.04 14.42 -6.77
N SER A 55 17.15 15.33 -6.36
CA SER A 55 17.36 16.09 -5.12
C SER A 55 17.42 15.17 -3.90
N LEU A 56 18.07 15.61 -2.81
CA LEU A 56 18.09 14.86 -1.54
C LEU A 56 16.68 14.47 -1.06
N TYR A 57 15.71 15.34 -1.32
CA TYR A 57 14.30 15.08 -1.03
C TYR A 57 13.76 13.90 -1.83
N GLU A 58 13.91 13.91 -3.15
CA GLU A 58 13.45 12.84 -4.05
C GLU A 58 14.20 11.51 -3.81
N GLN A 59 15.46 11.56 -3.36
CA GLN A 59 16.22 10.38 -2.97
C GLN A 59 15.68 9.73 -1.69
N SER A 60 15.13 10.54 -0.78
CA SER A 60 14.58 10.08 0.50
C SER A 60 13.11 9.68 0.39
N PHE A 61 12.36 10.36 -0.48
CA PHE A 61 10.90 10.24 -0.60
C PHE A 61 10.48 10.04 -2.04
N GLN A 62 10.34 8.78 -2.45
CA GLN A 62 9.64 8.46 -3.68
C GLN A 62 8.14 8.74 -3.47
N GLN A 63 7.61 9.68 -4.26
CA GLN A 63 6.25 10.21 -4.11
C GLN A 63 5.21 9.18 -4.57
N CYS A 64 5.04 8.08 -3.82
CA CYS A 64 4.05 7.03 -4.02
C CYS A 64 3.08 6.89 -2.84
N ALA A 65 3.09 7.85 -1.91
CA ALA A 65 2.04 7.95 -0.90
C ALA A 65 0.69 8.29 -1.56
N ASN A 66 -0.39 7.88 -0.90
CA ASN A 66 -1.78 8.18 -1.27
C ASN A 66 -2.16 7.86 -2.73
N LEU A 67 -1.66 6.74 -3.27
CA LEU A 67 -2.01 6.31 -4.65
C LEU A 67 -3.53 6.16 -4.86
N TRP A 68 -4.27 5.79 -3.81
CA TRP A 68 -5.72 5.61 -3.83
C TRP A 68 -6.51 6.90 -4.11
N GLU A 69 -5.94 8.09 -3.89
CA GLU A 69 -6.66 9.35 -4.14
C GLU A 69 -6.97 9.56 -5.64
N ASP A 70 -6.03 9.17 -6.50
CA ASP A 70 -6.13 9.36 -7.95
C ASP A 70 -6.31 8.05 -8.74
N ASN A 71 -6.25 6.89 -8.07
CA ASN A 71 -6.34 5.57 -8.69
C ASN A 71 -7.49 4.77 -8.03
N PRO A 72 -8.71 4.81 -8.60
CA PRO A 72 -9.89 4.17 -8.01
C PRO A 72 -9.73 2.66 -7.77
N GLU A 73 -8.91 1.98 -8.56
CA GLU A 73 -8.61 0.55 -8.44
C GLU A 73 -7.80 0.20 -7.18
N VAL A 74 -7.23 1.19 -6.48
CA VAL A 74 -6.48 1.02 -5.23
C VAL A 74 -7.36 1.27 -3.99
N ARG A 75 -8.55 1.85 -4.16
CA ARG A 75 -9.46 2.24 -3.07
C ARG A 75 -10.31 1.07 -2.59
#